data_AF-W1YUH0-F1
#
_entry.id   AF-W1YUH0-F1
#
_cell.length_a   1.000
_cell.length_b   1.000
_cell.length_c   1.000
_cell.angle_alpha   90.00
_cell.angle_beta   90.00
_cell.angle_gamma   90.00
#
_symmetry.space_group_name_H-M   'P 1'
#
loop_
_entity.id
_entity.type
_entity.pdbx_description
1 polymer ?
#
loop_
_entity_poly.entity_id
_entity_poly.type
_entity_poly.pdbx_seq_one_letter_code
_entity_poly.pdbx_strand_id
1 'polypeptide(L)' 'EDELVVFAAPTSPLARGPVTLEQLAAAPWILRERGSGTREIVDYLLLSHLPKFEMAMELGNSEAIKH' A
#
# COMPACT_ATOMS: atom_id res chain seq x y z
N GLU A 1 -8.84 -1.83 -18.59
CA GLU A 1 -8.61 -2.83 -17.55
C GLU A 1 -8.10 -2.08 -16.35
N ASP A 2 -8.62 -2.40 -15.16
CA ASP A 2 -8.27 -1.70 -13.93
C ASP A 2 -7.20 -2.52 -13.19
N GLU A 3 -6.10 -1.87 -12.84
CA GLU A 3 -4.99 -2.50 -12.12
C GLU A 3 -4.83 -1.90 -10.73
N LEU A 4 -4.55 -2.76 -9.75
CA LEU A 4 -4.10 -2.32 -8.44
C LEU A 4 -2.57 -2.27 -8.42
N VAL A 5 -2.04 -1.08 -8.22
CA VAL A 5 -0.60 -0.83 -8.20
C VAL A 5 -0.18 -0.22 -6.86
N VAL A 6 1.01 -0.62 -6.40
CA VAL A 6 1.70 0.05 -5.30
C VAL A 6 2.50 1.20 -5.89
N PHE A 7 2.38 2.38 -5.32
CA PHE A 7 3.18 3.54 -5.69
C PHE A 7 3.85 4.15 -4.44
N ALA A 8 4.94 4.86 -4.67
CA ALA A 8 5.69 5.55 -3.63
C ALA A 8 6.25 6.86 -4.17
N ALA A 9 6.66 7.76 -3.27
CA ALA A 9 7.38 8.96 -3.66
C ALA A 9 8.66 8.61 -4.45
N PRO A 10 9.09 9.43 -5.42
CA PRO A 10 10.28 9.15 -6.23
C PRO A 10 11.57 9.10 -5.42
N THR A 11 11.59 9.71 -4.23
CA THR A 11 12.72 9.68 -3.28
C THR A 11 12.73 8.44 -2.39
N SER A 12 11.69 7.60 -2.44
CA SER A 12 11.59 6.39 -1.63
C SER A 12 12.75 5.43 -1.92
N PRO A 13 13.32 4.76 -0.89
CA PRO A 13 14.24 3.66 -1.10
C PRO A 13 13.69 2.55 -2.02
N LEU A 14 12.36 2.37 -2.04
CA LEU A 14 11.67 1.39 -2.89
C LEU A 14 11.73 1.72 -4.38
N ALA A 15 12.00 2.97 -4.75
CA ALA A 15 12.08 3.40 -6.15
C ALA A 15 13.44 3.10 -6.81
N ARG A 16 14.39 2.52 -6.07
CA ARG A 16 15.80 2.35 -6.52
C ARG A 16 16.08 1.03 -7.22
N GLY A 17 15.10 0.14 -7.36
CA GLY A 17 15.28 -1.17 -7.97
C GLY A 17 14.10 -2.11 -7.70
N PRO A 18 14.27 -3.43 -7.95
CA PRO A 18 13.25 -4.43 -7.63
C PRO A 18 12.87 -4.38 -6.15
N VAL A 19 11.57 -4.47 -5.89
CA VAL A 19 11.01 -4.40 -4.54
C VAL A 19 10.78 -5.81 -4.00
N THR A 20 11.22 -6.04 -2.76
CA THR A 20 11.01 -7.29 -2.02
C THR A 20 9.84 -7.17 -1.02
N LEU A 21 9.28 -8.30 -0.61
CA LEU A 21 8.21 -8.33 0.40
C LEU A 21 8.69 -7.79 1.74
N GLU A 22 9.95 -8.04 2.12
CA GLU A 22 10.55 -7.53 3.35
C GLU A 22 10.62 -6.00 3.35
N GLN A 23 10.98 -5.40 2.22
CA GLN A 23 11.00 -3.94 2.07
C GLN A 23 9.59 -3.34 2.13
N LEU A 24 8.59 -4.01 1.55
CA LEU A 24 7.19 -3.61 1.64
C LEU A 24 6.65 -3.73 3.07
N ALA A 25 7.00 -4.80 3.79
CA ALA A 25 6.62 -4.99 5.18
C ALA A 25 7.21 -3.90 6.10
N ALA A 26 8.44 -3.45 5.82
CA ALA A 26 9.10 -2.42 6.60
C ALA A 26 8.68 -0.97 6.24
N ALA A 27 7.90 -0.77 5.18
CA ALA A 27 7.46 0.55 4.75
C ALA A 27 6.19 1.00 5.51
N PRO A 28 6.04 2.32 5.77
CA PRO A 28 4.78 2.86 6.26
C PRO A 28 3.73 2.86 5.16
N TRP A 29 2.55 2.31 5.45
CA TRP A 29 1.46 2.18 4.49
C TRP A 29 0.35 3.22 4.71
N ILE A 30 -0.06 3.83 3.61
CA ILE A 30 -1.29 4.63 3.50
C ILE A 30 -2.30 3.77 2.75
N LEU A 31 -3.43 3.48 3.38
CA LEU A 31 -4.38 2.49 2.88
C LEU A 31 -5.79 3.06 2.86
N ARG A 32 -6.65 2.46 2.04
CA ARG A 32 -8.09 2.76 2.07
C ARG A 32 -8.74 2.24 3.34
N GLU A 33 -9.86 2.85 3.69
CA GLU A 33 -10.69 2.46 4.82
C GLU A 33 -11.10 0.99 4.79
N ARG A 34 -11.17 0.39 5.98
CA ARG A 34 -11.68 -0.98 6.14
C ARG A 34 -13.11 -1.07 5.61
N GLY A 35 -13.41 -2.20 4.96
CA GLY A 35 -14.71 -2.44 4.31
C GLY A 35 -14.86 -1.81 2.94
N SER A 36 -13.85 -1.09 2.42
CA SER A 36 -13.82 -0.76 0.99
C SER A 36 -13.38 -1.97 0.17
N GLY A 37 -13.99 -2.19 -1.00
CA GLY A 37 -13.62 -3.33 -1.86
C GLY A 37 -12.16 -3.31 -2.31
N THR A 38 -11.60 -2.13 -2.56
CA THR A 38 -10.14 -1.97 -2.83
C THR A 38 -9.31 -2.43 -1.64
N ARG A 39 -9.70 -2.07 -0.41
CA ARG A 39 -8.99 -2.50 0.80
C ARG A 39 -9.03 -4.02 0.97
N GLU A 40 -10.19 -4.64 0.76
CA GLU A 40 -10.34 -6.10 0.87
C GLU A 40 -9.45 -6.85 -0.13
N ILE A 41 -9.37 -6.36 -1.37
CA ILE A 41 -8.51 -6.97 -2.39
C ILE A 41 -7.02 -6.79 -2.03
N VAL A 42 -6.61 -5.61 -1.54
CA VAL A 42 -5.22 -5.38 -1.09
C VAL A 42 -4.87 -6.25 0.11
N ASP A 43 -5.79 -6.42 1.06
CA ASP A 43 -5.60 -7.31 2.21
C ASP A 43 -5.34 -8.75 1.76
N TYR A 44 -6.11 -9.23 0.79
CA TYR A 44 -5.98 -10.59 0.26
C TYR A 44 -4.72 -10.79 -0.60
N LEU A 45 -4.47 -9.92 -1.57
CA LEU A 45 -3.41 -10.09 -2.57
C LEU A 45 -2.02 -9.71 -2.05
N LEU A 46 -1.92 -8.75 -1.13
CA LEU A 46 -0.65 -8.21 -0.68
C LEU A 46 -0.43 -8.40 0.82
N LEU A 47 -1.35 -7.92 1.67
CA LEU A 47 -1.06 -7.88 3.11
C LEU A 47 -1.07 -9.26 3.76
N SER A 48 -1.71 -10.26 3.14
CA SER A 48 -1.58 -11.67 3.53
C SER A 48 -0.13 -12.18 3.48
N HIS A 49 0.74 -11.54 2.67
CA HIS A 49 2.17 -11.81 2.58
C HIS A 49 3.02 -10.87 3.44
N LEU A 50 2.43 -9.85 4.07
CA LEU A 50 3.09 -8.88 4.94
C LEU A 50 2.58 -9.03 6.39
N PRO A 51 2.94 -10.13 7.09
CA PRO A 51 2.35 -10.46 8.41
C PRO A 51 2.66 -9.42 9.49
N LYS A 52 3.66 -8.57 9.26
CA LYS A 52 3.98 -7.41 10.09
C LYS A 52 4.25 -6.24 9.15
N PHE A 53 3.30 -5.31 9.04
CA PHE A 53 3.47 -4.06 8.33
C PHE A 53 3.09 -2.88 9.22
N GLU A 54 3.60 -1.69 8.90
CA GLU A 54 3.27 -0.47 9.63
C GLU A 54 2.13 0.27 8.91
N MET A 55 0.99 0.43 9.59
CA MET A 55 -0.10 1.28 9.11
C MET A 55 0.18 2.72 9.56
N ALA A 56 0.53 3.60 8.63
CA ALA A 56 0.76 5.01 8.93
C ALA A 56 -0.53 5.82 8.88
N MET A 57 -1.43 5.49 7.94
CA MET A 57 -2.67 6.24 7.75
C MET A 57 -3.74 5.41 7.04
N GLU A 58 -4.99 5.70 7.36
CA GLU A 58 -6.17 5.17 6.69
C GLU A 58 -6.96 6.34 6.07
N LEU A 59 -7.41 6.19 4.83
CA LEU A 59 -8.10 7.23 4.07
C LEU A 59 -9.46 6.75 3.57
N GLY A 60 -10.53 7.43 3.99
CA GLY A 60 -11.92 7.14 3.61
C GLY A 60 -12.33 7.58 2.20
N ASN A 61 -11.49 8.34 1.50
CA ASN A 61 -11.75 8.81 0.13
C ASN A 61 -10.43 8.87 -0.65
N SER A 62 -10.40 8.25 -1.83
CA SER A 62 -9.23 8.24 -2.73
C SER A 62 -8.74 9.64 -3.15
N GLU A 63 -9.62 10.65 -3.14
CA GLU A 63 -9.26 12.04 -3.46
C GLU A 63 -8.29 12.66 -2.43
N ALA A 64 -8.17 12.07 -1.23
CA ALA A 64 -7.26 12.55 -0.18
C ALA A 64 -5.77 12.29 -0.46
N ILE A 65 -5.42 11.45 -1.47
CA ILE A 65 -4.02 11.12 -1.79
C ILE A 65 -3.41 12.09 -2.82
N LYS A 66 -4.12 13.14 -3.26
CA LYS A 66 -3.67 14.04 -4.34
C LYS A 66 -2.83 15.25 -3.89
N HIS A 67 -2.57 15.45 -2.60
CA HIS A 67 -1.86 16.64 -2.08
C HIS A 67 -0.82 16.32 -1.02
#